data_AF-A0A939VFY6-F1
#
_entry.id   AF-A0A939VFY6-F1
#
_cell.length_a   1.000
_cell.length_b   1.000
_cell.length_c   1.000
_cell.angle_alpha   90.00
_cell.angle_beta   90.00
_cell.angle_gamma   90.00
#
_symmetry.space_group_name_H-M   'P 1'
#
loop_
_entity.id
_entity.type
_entity.pdbx_description
1 polymer ?
#
loop_
_entity_poly.entity_id
_entity_poly.type
_entity_poly.pdbx_seq_one_letter_code
_entity_poly.pdbx_strand_id
1 'polypeptide(L)'
;MKLLPKILIISILLLAIGINPSCDKQEYVPYVYVNVQLYPDMPAHSALKTPGNYIYVDGGYKGIVVACTYPDEFVAFDRACPHHPKTKDAVLSVDSTGLFLECPICGSKFNLYDGSLVSGPSKYTPLQYTTDYQGSTLYIYNSYY
;
A
#
# COMPACT_ATOMS: atom_id res chain seq x y z
N MET A 1 19.47 30.18 52.65
CA MET A 1 18.49 29.35 51.90
C MET A 1 18.17 29.99 50.54
N LYS A 2 18.91 29.68 49.46
CA LYS A 2 18.58 30.10 48.07
C LYS A 2 18.92 29.01 47.03
N LEU A 3 18.93 27.73 47.44
CA LEU A 3 19.35 26.60 46.60
C LEU A 3 18.20 25.94 45.81
N LEU A 4 16.96 26.04 46.32
CA LEU A 4 15.75 25.48 45.68
C LEU A 4 15.46 25.97 44.24
N PRO A 5 15.57 27.27 43.88
CA PRO A 5 15.22 27.70 42.53
C PRO A 5 16.26 27.27 41.48
N LYS A 6 17.52 27.07 41.88
CA LYS A 6 18.60 26.65 40.97
C LYS A 6 18.49 25.17 40.60
N ILE A 7 18.09 24.32 41.54
CA ILE A 7 17.88 22.88 41.30
C ILE A 7 16.67 22.66 40.38
N LEU A 8 15.60 23.45 40.53
CA LEU A 8 14.41 23.37 39.68
C LEU A 8 14.70 23.77 38.22
N ILE A 9 15.52 24.81 38.01
CA ILE A 9 15.94 25.26 36.67
C ILE A 9 16.84 24.21 35.98
N ILE A 10 17.74 23.56 36.72
CA ILE A 10 18.60 22.50 36.18
C ILE A 10 17.77 21.26 35.77
N SER A 11 16.72 20.92 36.53
CA SER A 11 15.83 19.80 36.21
C SER A 11 14.98 20.03 34.95
N ILE A 12 14.61 21.28 34.66
CA ILE A 12 13.88 21.64 33.43
C ILE A 12 14.81 21.65 32.21
N LEU A 13 16.07 22.06 32.39
CA LEU A 13 17.06 22.09 31.32
C LEU A 13 17.52 20.68 30.88
N LEU A 14 17.59 19.73 31.82
CA LEU A 14 17.89 18.31 31.53
C LEU A 14 16.76 17.58 30.80
N LEU A 15 15.50 18.03 30.96
CA LEU A 15 14.35 17.44 30.26
C LEU A 15 14.25 17.91 28.79
N ALA A 16 14.87 19.03 28.44
CA ALA A 16 14.85 19.59 27.09
C ALA A 16 15.83 18.92 26.10
N ILE A 17 16.82 18.15 26.60
CA ILE A 17 17.87 17.53 25.76
C ILE A 17 17.45 16.16 25.21
N GLY A 18 16.30 15.61 25.65
CA GLY A 18 15.86 14.25 25.31
C GLY A 18 15.00 14.07 24.05
N ILE A 19 14.56 15.16 23.41
CA ILE A 19 13.70 15.09 22.22
C ILE A 19 14.56 15.11 20.96
N ASN A 20 14.98 13.92 20.51
CA ASN A 20 15.43 13.71 19.14
C ASN A 20 14.19 13.45 18.29
N PRO A 21 13.68 14.40 17.48
CA PRO A 21 12.68 14.05 16.48
C PRO A 21 13.37 13.11 15.47
N SER A 22 13.02 11.83 15.47
CA SER A 22 13.42 10.95 14.37
C SER A 22 12.72 11.49 13.12
N CYS A 23 13.50 12.10 12.24
CA CYS A 23 13.02 12.48 10.92
C CYS A 23 13.02 11.21 10.09
N ASP A 24 11.92 10.46 10.13
CA ASP A 24 11.74 9.29 9.28
C ASP A 24 11.81 9.75 7.83
N LYS A 25 12.87 9.36 7.12
CA LYS A 25 12.96 9.61 5.68
C LYS A 25 11.84 8.83 5.01
N GLN A 26 10.92 9.56 4.40
CA GLN A 26 9.84 8.95 3.65
C GLN A 26 10.40 8.13 2.50
N GLU A 27 10.11 6.82 2.53
CA GLU A 27 10.39 5.93 1.42
C GLU A 27 9.11 5.72 0.61
N TYR A 28 9.27 5.73 -0.71
CA TYR A 28 8.17 5.52 -1.65
C TYR A 28 8.37 4.20 -2.38
N VAL A 29 7.28 3.62 -2.87
CA VAL A 29 7.33 2.52 -3.85
C VAL A 29 8.11 3.03 -5.07
N PRO A 30 9.23 2.38 -5.45
CA PRO A 30 9.99 2.78 -6.63
C PRO A 30 9.13 2.77 -7.89
N TYR A 31 9.26 3.81 -8.71
CA TYR A 31 8.62 3.83 -10.00
C TYR A 31 9.21 2.75 -10.91
N VAL A 32 8.34 1.93 -11.46
CA VAL A 32 8.66 1.00 -12.54
C VAL A 32 7.60 1.11 -13.61
N TYR A 33 8.00 0.89 -14.86
CA TYR A 33 7.10 0.94 -16.00
C TYR A 33 6.07 -0.20 -15.93
N VAL A 34 4.79 0.16 -16.04
CA VAL A 34 3.66 -0.76 -16.05
C VAL A 34 2.80 -0.44 -17.26
N ASN A 35 2.58 -1.46 -18.09
CA ASN A 35 1.65 -1.50 -19.19
C ASN A 35 1.25 -2.96 -19.41
N VAL A 36 0.24 -3.39 -18.65
CA VAL A 36 -0.24 -4.77 -18.62
C VAL A 36 -1.61 -4.83 -19.30
N GLN A 37 -1.83 -5.90 -20.07
CA GLN A 37 -3.10 -6.19 -20.71
C GLN A 37 -3.62 -7.52 -20.21
N LEU A 38 -4.86 -7.52 -19.73
CA LEU A 38 -5.55 -8.71 -19.25
C LEU A 38 -6.83 -8.91 -20.05
N TYR A 39 -7.19 -10.17 -20.22
CA TYR A 39 -8.39 -10.59 -20.95
C TYR A 39 -9.29 -11.37 -19.98
N PRO A 40 -10.30 -10.74 -19.34
CA PRO A 40 -11.20 -11.42 -18.40
C PRO A 40 -11.90 -12.65 -18.96
N ASP A 41 -12.07 -12.74 -20.28
CA ASP A 41 -12.64 -13.91 -20.95
C ASP A 41 -11.69 -15.10 -21.08
N MET A 42 -10.39 -14.92 -20.83
CA MET A 42 -9.44 -16.04 -20.80
C MET A 42 -9.50 -16.77 -19.45
N PRO A 43 -9.34 -18.11 -19.42
CA PRO A 43 -9.37 -18.90 -18.18
C PRO A 43 -8.40 -18.40 -17.09
N ALA A 44 -7.25 -17.84 -17.47
CA ALA A 44 -6.26 -17.31 -16.53
C ALA A 44 -6.75 -16.08 -15.74
N HIS A 45 -7.74 -15.35 -16.26
CA HIS A 45 -8.25 -14.11 -15.67
C HIS A 45 -9.75 -14.17 -15.40
N SER A 46 -10.40 -15.33 -15.57
CA SER A 46 -11.86 -15.45 -15.46
C SER A 46 -12.41 -15.09 -14.09
N ALA A 47 -11.57 -15.13 -13.05
CA ALA A 47 -11.90 -14.63 -11.73
C ALA A 47 -12.35 -13.16 -11.78
N LEU A 48 -11.74 -12.33 -12.65
CA LEU A 48 -12.09 -10.92 -12.83
C LEU A 48 -13.50 -10.68 -13.41
N LYS A 49 -14.21 -11.72 -13.86
CA LYS A 49 -15.60 -11.59 -14.32
C LYS A 49 -16.61 -11.51 -13.17
N THR A 50 -16.19 -11.75 -11.94
CA THR A 50 -17.07 -11.75 -10.77
C THR A 50 -16.64 -10.67 -9.80
N PRO A 51 -17.52 -9.70 -9.47
CA PRO A 51 -17.24 -8.71 -8.44
C PRO A 51 -16.85 -9.37 -7.11
N GLY A 52 -15.84 -8.83 -6.45
CA GLY A 52 -15.24 -9.36 -5.22
C GLY A 52 -14.12 -10.37 -5.43
N ASN A 53 -13.92 -10.87 -6.66
CA ASN A 53 -12.75 -11.68 -6.97
C ASN A 53 -11.55 -10.81 -7.35
N TYR A 54 -10.38 -11.44 -7.26
CA TYR A 54 -9.11 -10.82 -7.60
C TYR A 54 -8.17 -11.85 -8.25
N ILE A 55 -7.12 -11.35 -8.89
CA ILE A 55 -5.97 -12.13 -9.34
C ILE A 55 -4.67 -11.42 -9.00
N TYR A 56 -3.57 -12.18 -9.05
CA TYR A 56 -2.22 -11.63 -9.03
C TYR A 56 -1.61 -11.76 -10.41
N VAL A 57 -0.90 -10.72 -10.84
CA VAL A 57 -0.19 -10.70 -12.12
C VAL A 57 1.22 -10.16 -11.94
N ASP A 58 2.12 -10.59 -12.83
CA ASP A 58 3.47 -10.05 -12.93
C ASP A 58 3.44 -8.61 -13.46
N GLY A 59 4.48 -7.84 -13.13
CA GLY A 59 4.56 -6.40 -13.38
C GLY A 59 4.61 -5.62 -12.07
N GLY A 60 4.64 -4.28 -12.17
CA GLY A 60 4.83 -3.44 -10.98
C GLY A 60 6.15 -3.70 -10.26
N TYR A 61 6.34 -3.10 -9.09
CA TYR A 61 7.58 -3.21 -8.32
C TYR A 61 7.66 -4.54 -7.58
N LYS A 62 6.54 -5.03 -7.01
CA LYS A 62 6.46 -6.35 -6.34
C LYS A 62 5.32 -7.24 -6.82
N GLY A 63 4.90 -7.09 -8.07
CA GLY A 63 3.68 -7.70 -8.58
C GLY A 63 2.48 -6.79 -8.40
N ILE A 64 1.40 -7.12 -9.10
CA ILE A 64 0.16 -6.36 -9.08
C ILE A 64 -0.96 -7.26 -8.56
N VAL A 65 -1.80 -6.73 -7.69
CA VAL A 65 -3.10 -7.31 -7.38
C VAL A 65 -4.17 -6.57 -8.17
N VAL A 66 -5.04 -7.31 -8.85
CA VAL A 66 -6.14 -6.76 -9.65
C VAL A 66 -7.44 -7.32 -9.09
N ALA A 67 -8.38 -6.46 -8.75
CA ALA A 67 -9.68 -6.85 -8.21
C ALA A 67 -10.82 -6.29 -9.06
N CYS A 68 -11.89 -7.08 -9.20
CA CYS A 68 -13.14 -6.65 -9.81
C CYS A 68 -14.04 -6.07 -8.72
N THR A 69 -14.30 -4.77 -8.74
CA THR A 69 -15.11 -4.08 -7.72
C THR A 69 -16.59 -4.06 -8.06
N TYR A 70 -16.91 -4.01 -9.35
CA TYR A 70 -18.24 -4.04 -9.93
C TYR A 70 -18.15 -4.63 -11.35
N PRO A 71 -19.25 -5.07 -12.01
CA PRO A 71 -19.17 -5.53 -13.39
C PRO A 71 -18.42 -4.52 -14.28
N ASP A 72 -17.36 -5.01 -14.92
CA ASP A 72 -16.46 -4.26 -15.80
C ASP A 72 -15.69 -3.10 -15.13
N GLU A 73 -15.70 -3.01 -13.80
CA GLU A 73 -14.91 -2.06 -13.01
C GLU A 73 -13.83 -2.77 -12.22
N PHE A 74 -12.61 -2.24 -12.32
CA PHE A 74 -11.41 -2.88 -11.78
C PHE A 74 -10.55 -1.88 -11.03
N VAL A 75 -9.88 -2.38 -9.99
CA VAL A 75 -8.79 -1.67 -9.32
C VAL A 75 -7.52 -2.50 -9.36
N ALA A 76 -6.38 -1.84 -9.44
CA ALA A 76 -5.08 -2.47 -9.49
C ALA A 76 -4.09 -1.76 -8.58
N PHE A 77 -3.40 -2.51 -7.72
CA PHE A 77 -2.41 -1.98 -6.79
C PHE A 77 -1.08 -2.70 -6.92
N ASP A 78 0.02 -1.97 -6.74
CA ASP A 78 1.32 -2.57 -6.47
C ASP A 78 1.26 -3.31 -5.13
N ARG A 79 1.85 -4.50 -5.10
CA ARG A 79 1.91 -5.31 -3.88
C ARG A 79 3.02 -4.87 -2.93
N ALA A 80 3.79 -3.84 -3.22
CA ALA A 80 4.74 -3.30 -2.26
C ALA A 80 4.01 -2.67 -1.07
N CYS A 81 4.36 -3.10 0.15
CA CYS A 81 3.85 -2.45 1.35
C CYS A 81 4.28 -0.97 1.37
N PRO A 82 3.35 -0.02 1.46
CA PRO A 82 3.68 1.40 1.40
C PRO A 82 4.43 1.90 2.66
N HIS A 83 4.39 1.14 3.76
CA HIS A 83 5.16 1.45 4.97
C HIS A 83 6.62 0.99 4.88
N HIS A 84 6.89 -0.11 4.17
CA HIS A 84 8.23 -0.69 4.00
C HIS A 84 8.47 -1.06 2.53
N PRO A 85 8.43 -0.09 1.60
CA PRO A 85 8.38 -0.40 0.17
C PRO A 85 9.59 -1.20 -0.29
N LYS A 86 10.80 -0.93 0.21
CA LYS A 86 12.03 -1.62 -0.20
C LYS A 86 12.33 -2.92 0.54
N THR A 87 11.61 -3.24 1.61
CA THR A 87 11.82 -4.49 2.36
C THR A 87 11.35 -5.67 1.53
N LYS A 88 12.25 -6.58 1.17
CA LYS A 88 11.98 -7.68 0.22
C LYS A 88 10.66 -8.41 0.46
N ASP A 89 10.41 -8.83 1.71
CA ASP A 89 9.26 -9.66 2.06
C ASP A 89 8.01 -8.84 2.48
N ALA A 90 8.10 -7.51 2.44
CA ALA A 90 6.95 -6.62 2.66
C ALA A 90 6.11 -6.53 1.38
N VAL A 91 5.43 -7.64 1.08
CA VAL A 91 4.56 -7.85 -0.08
C VAL A 91 3.13 -8.04 0.41
N LEU A 92 2.21 -7.24 -0.07
CA LEU A 92 0.78 -7.32 0.20
C LEU A 92 0.18 -8.56 -0.45
N SER A 93 -0.72 -9.20 0.28
CA SER A 93 -1.58 -10.27 -0.20
C SER A 93 -2.99 -10.07 0.33
N VAL A 94 -3.98 -10.48 -0.46
CA VAL A 94 -5.37 -10.51 -0.01
C VAL A 94 -5.51 -11.54 1.12
N ASP A 95 -6.17 -11.14 2.19
CA ASP A 95 -6.40 -12.00 3.35
C ASP A 95 -7.48 -13.06 3.09
N SER A 96 -7.74 -13.90 4.08
CA SER A 96 -8.70 -15.00 3.96
C SER A 96 -10.15 -14.55 3.73
N THR A 97 -10.47 -13.28 4.00
CA THR A 97 -11.82 -12.73 3.79
C THR A 97 -12.04 -12.31 2.34
N GLY A 98 -10.98 -12.08 1.58
CA GLY A 98 -11.06 -11.54 0.22
C GLY A 98 -11.24 -10.02 0.16
N LEU A 99 -11.33 -9.34 1.30
CA LEU A 99 -11.69 -7.91 1.37
C LEU A 99 -10.51 -6.98 1.62
N PHE A 100 -9.40 -7.51 2.16
CA PHE A 100 -8.28 -6.68 2.61
C PHE A 100 -6.95 -7.14 2.04
N LEU A 101 -6.11 -6.19 1.67
CA LEU A 101 -4.69 -6.38 1.42
C LEU A 101 -3.92 -6.26 2.73
N GLU A 102 -3.14 -7.27 3.09
CA GLU A 102 -2.38 -7.30 4.34
C GLU A 102 -0.88 -7.43 4.08
N CYS A 103 -0.09 -6.64 4.82
CA CYS A 103 1.37 -6.78 4.85
C CYS A 103 1.79 -7.77 5.95
N PRO A 104 2.49 -8.87 5.64
CA PRO A 104 2.92 -9.85 6.65
C PRO A 104 4.01 -9.31 7.58
N ILE A 105 4.70 -8.22 7.21
CA ILE A 105 5.83 -7.68 7.98
C ILE A 105 5.39 -6.67 9.03
N CYS A 106 4.49 -5.74 8.68
CA CYS A 106 4.06 -4.67 9.60
C CYS A 106 2.60 -4.79 10.06
N GLY A 107 1.85 -5.76 9.52
CA GLY A 107 0.43 -5.98 9.86
C GLY A 107 -0.52 -4.90 9.36
N SER A 108 -0.09 -3.99 8.48
CA SER A 108 -1.00 -3.02 7.89
C SER A 108 -2.00 -3.70 6.97
N LYS A 109 -3.28 -3.35 7.14
CA LYS A 109 -4.39 -3.81 6.31
C LYS A 109 -4.99 -2.65 5.54
N PHE A 110 -5.29 -2.88 4.27
CA PHE A 110 -5.89 -1.92 3.36
C PHE A 110 -7.14 -2.53 2.73
N ASN A 111 -8.17 -1.72 2.51
CA ASN A 111 -9.36 -2.16 1.79
C ASN A 111 -8.99 -2.46 0.32
N LEU A 112 -9.33 -3.65 -0.17
CA LEU A 112 -9.00 -4.08 -1.52
C LEU A 112 -9.68 -3.23 -2.60
N TYR A 113 -10.79 -2.57 -2.29
CA TYR A 113 -11.62 -1.88 -3.29
C TYR A 113 -11.16 -0.45 -3.54
N ASP A 114 -10.59 0.22 -2.53
CA ASP A 114 -10.19 1.63 -2.63
C ASP A 114 -8.76 1.92 -2.13
N GLY A 115 -8.07 0.90 -1.59
CA GLY A 115 -6.71 1.02 -1.06
C GLY A 115 -6.63 1.77 0.28
N SER A 116 -7.76 2.17 0.87
CA SER A 116 -7.78 2.92 2.14
C SER A 116 -7.19 2.10 3.28
N LEU A 117 -6.48 2.76 4.19
CA LEU A 117 -5.91 2.12 5.37
C LEU A 117 -7.03 1.74 6.35
N VAL A 118 -7.10 0.46 6.71
CA VAL A 118 -8.05 -0.06 7.70
C VAL A 118 -7.39 -0.16 9.08
N SER A 119 -6.15 -0.66 9.14
CA SER A 119 -5.40 -0.79 10.39
C SER A 119 -3.89 -0.92 10.18
N GLY A 120 -3.13 -0.76 11.26
CA GLY A 120 -1.66 -0.90 11.30
C GLY A 120 -0.89 0.41 11.14
N PRO A 121 0.45 0.35 11.07
CA PRO A 121 1.33 1.53 11.22
C PRO A 121 1.53 2.36 9.94
N SER A 122 1.09 1.89 8.77
CA SER A 122 1.26 2.63 7.51
C SER A 122 0.64 4.02 7.57
N LYS A 123 1.32 5.01 6.98
CA LYS A 123 0.83 6.38 6.81
C LYS A 123 0.33 6.67 5.39
N TYR A 124 0.48 5.70 4.48
CA TYR A 124 0.19 5.84 3.06
C TYR A 124 -0.61 4.63 2.56
N THR A 125 -1.37 4.83 1.49
CA THR A 125 -2.09 3.78 0.76
C THR A 125 -1.14 3.03 -0.18
N PRO A 126 -1.49 1.82 -0.64
CA PRO A 126 -0.75 1.14 -1.69
C PRO A 126 -0.71 1.98 -2.97
N LEU A 127 0.35 1.84 -3.77
CA LEU A 127 0.43 2.50 -5.07
C LEU A 127 -0.65 1.94 -5.99
N GLN A 128 -1.56 2.79 -6.46
CA GLN A 128 -2.62 2.43 -7.38
C GLN A 128 -2.22 2.68 -8.84
N TYR A 129 -2.51 1.73 -9.71
CA TYR A 129 -2.38 1.88 -11.16
C TYR A 129 -3.70 2.33 -11.77
N THR A 130 -3.62 2.98 -12.93
CA THR A 130 -4.82 3.26 -13.73
C THR A 130 -5.31 1.97 -14.37
N THR A 131 -6.62 1.73 -14.30
CA THR A 131 -7.32 0.65 -14.97
C THR A 131 -8.23 1.24 -16.04
N ASP A 132 -8.28 0.60 -17.21
CA ASP A 132 -9.14 1.01 -18.30
C ASP A 132 -9.64 -0.23 -19.03
N TYR A 133 -10.96 -0.45 -19.02
CA TYR A 133 -11.57 -1.62 -19.63
C TYR A 133 -12.32 -1.23 -20.89
N GLN A 134 -11.82 -1.72 -22.03
CA GLN A 134 -12.38 -1.39 -23.34
C GLN A 134 -12.65 -2.64 -24.17
N GLY A 135 -13.90 -2.78 -24.61
CA GLY A 135 -14.38 -3.94 -25.37
C GLY A 135 -14.36 -5.22 -24.55
N SER A 136 -13.20 -5.88 -24.50
CA SER A 136 -12.94 -7.11 -23.73
C SER A 136 -11.53 -7.17 -23.15
N THR A 137 -10.79 -6.06 -23.19
CA THR A 137 -9.40 -5.97 -22.73
C THR A 137 -9.31 -4.98 -21.58
N LEU A 138 -8.72 -5.42 -20.47
CA LEU A 138 -8.37 -4.59 -19.33
C LEU A 138 -6.91 -4.14 -19.46
N TYR A 139 -6.71 -2.83 -19.56
CA TYR A 139 -5.42 -2.18 -19.56
C TYR A 139 -5.08 -1.70 -18.15
N ILE A 140 -3.85 -1.92 -17.73
CA ILE A 140 -3.32 -1.47 -16.44
C ILE A 140 -1.99 -0.76 -16.67
N TYR A 141 -1.89 0.49 -16.24
CA TYR A 141 -0.70 1.31 -16.51
C TYR A 141 -0.43 2.34 -15.41
N ASN A 142 0.79 2.90 -15.39
CA ASN A 142 1.11 3.98 -14.46
C ASN A 142 0.24 5.20 -14.75
N SER A 143 -0.38 5.78 -13.72
CA SER A 143 -0.98 7.10 -13.84
C SER A 143 0.12 8.13 -14.15
N TYR A 144 -0.08 8.97 -15.17
CA TYR A 144 0.83 10.09 -15.43
C TYR A 144 0.80 11.04 -14.22
N TYR A 145 1.98 11.49 -13.76
CA TYR A 145 2.11 12.51 -12.72
C TYR A 145 1.77 13.90 -13.27
#